data_AF-A0A2V2GD59-F1
#
_entry.id   AF-A0A2V2GD59-F1
#
_cell.length_a   1.000
_cell.length_b   1.000
_cell.length_c   1.000
_cell.angle_alpha   90.00
_cell.angle_beta   90.00
_cell.angle_gamma   90.00
#
_symmetry.space_group_name_H-M   'P 1'
#
loop_
_entity.id
_entity.type
_entity.pdbx_description
1 polymer ?
#
loop_
_entity_poly.entity_id
_entity_poly.type
_entity_poly.pdbx_seq_one_letter_code
_entity_poly.pdbx_strand_id
1 'polypeptide(L)' 'MTTVGSDRIRIKLKAYDYRILDKAVAEIVDTARNTGAGVAGP' A
#
# COMPACT_ATOMS: atom_id res chain seq x y z
N MET A 1 21.02 20.40 6.29
CA MET A 1 20.90 19.21 5.43
C MET A 1 20.01 18.23 6.16
N THR A 2 18.69 18.35 5.95
CA THR A 2 17.68 17.64 6.74
C THR A 2 17.61 16.20 6.26
N THR A 3 17.86 15.25 7.16
CA THR A 3 17.71 13.82 6.91
C THR A 3 16.23 13.53 6.64
N VAL A 4 15.87 13.40 5.36
CA VAL A 4 14.56 12.87 4.96
C VAL A 4 14.55 11.41 5.42
N GLY A 5 14.01 11.17 6.62
CA GLY A 5 13.70 9.83 7.06
C GLY A 5 12.78 9.23 6.00
N SER A 6 13.20 8.14 5.38
CA SER A 6 12.40 7.47 4.36
C SER A 6 11.16 6.88 5.04
N ASP A 7 10.05 7.63 5.03
CA ASP A 7 8.75 7.24 5.55
C ASP A 7 8.19 6.10 4.70
N ARG A 8 8.55 4.87 5.07
CA ARG A 8 8.13 3.64 4.40
C ARG A 8 7.02 2.98 5.18
N ILE A 9 5.81 3.05 4.66
CA ILE A 9 4.64 2.35 5.21
C ILE A 9 4.71 0.88 4.77
N ARG A 10 4.64 -0.05 5.73
CA ARG A 10 4.57 -1.50 5.48
C ARG A 10 3.21 -2.03 5.92
N ILE A 11 2.44 -2.57 4.98
CA ILE A 11 1.08 -3.06 5.23
C ILE A 11 1.08 -4.58 5.09
N LYS A 12 0.51 -5.29 6.08
CA LYS A 12 0.28 -6.74 6.01
C LYS A 12 -1.21 -7.00 6.14
N LEU A 13 -1.82 -7.51 5.08
CA LEU A 13 -3.24 -7.84 5.05
C LEU A 13 -3.44 -9.32 5.39
N LYS A 14 -4.50 -9.62 6.14
CA LYS A 14 -4.97 -10.98 6.43
C LYS A 14 -6.48 -11.00 6.29
N ALA A 15 -7.00 -11.92 5.49
CA ALA A 15 -8.42 -12.14 5.34
C ALA A 15 -8.69 -13.65 5.21
N TYR A 16 -9.90 -14.06 5.58
CA TYR A 16 -10.35 -15.44 5.39
C TYR A 16 -10.79 -15.71 3.94
N ASP A 17 -11.35 -14.68 3.27
CA ASP A 17 -11.73 -14.74 1.86
C ASP A 17 -10.75 -13.93 1.01
N TYR A 18 -10.19 -14.57 -0.01
CA TYR A 18 -9.25 -13.96 -0.97
C TYR A 18 -9.91 -12.86 -1.79
N ARG A 19 -11.22 -12.94 -2.07
CA ARG A 19 -11.93 -11.94 -2.89
C ARG A 19 -11.94 -10.57 -2.24
N ILE A 20 -12.12 -10.56 -0.93
CA ILE A 20 -12.11 -9.33 -0.12
C ILE A 20 -10.67 -8.81 -0.02
N LEU A 21 -9.71 -9.72 0.11
CA LEU A 21 -8.29 -9.37 0.15
C LEU A 21 -7.85 -8.66 -1.13
N ASP A 22 -8.16 -9.24 -2.29
CA ASP A 22 -7.79 -8.69 -3.60
C ASP A 22 -8.44 -7.33 -3.83
N LYS A 23 -9.71 -7.17 -3.42
CA LYS A 23 -10.41 -5.88 -3.49
C LYS A 23 -9.71 -4.82 -2.64
N ALA A 24 -9.37 -5.15 -1.40
CA ALA A 24 -8.69 -4.23 -0.49
C ALA A 24 -7.28 -3.86 -0.99
N VAL A 25 -6.54 -4.84 -1.54
CA VAL A 25 -5.23 -4.59 -2.18
C VAL A 25 -5.38 -3.62 -3.34
N ALA A 26 -6.35 -3.83 -4.23
CA ALA A 26 -6.59 -2.94 -5.37
C ALA A 26 -6.89 -1.51 -4.93
N GLU A 27 -7.79 -1.31 -3.96
CA GLU A 27 -8.12 0.02 -3.43
C GLU A 27 -6.90 0.73 -2.80
N ILE A 28 -6.07 0.00 -2.06
CA ILE A 28 -4.85 0.55 -1.44
C ILE A 28 -3.84 0.96 -2.51
N VAL A 29 -3.64 0.12 -3.52
CA VAL A 29 -2.71 0.41 -4.63
C VAL A 29 -3.17 1.62 -5.42
N ASP A 30 -4.47 1.73 -5.74
CA ASP A 30 -5.01 2.86 -6.47
C ASP A 30 -4.90 4.16 -5.66
N THR A 31 -5.17 4.11 -4.36
CA THR A 31 -5.03 5.26 -3.47
C THR A 31 -3.56 5.71 -3.35
N ALA A 32 -2.64 4.75 -3.19
CA ALA A 32 -1.21 5.04 -3.13
C ALA A 32 -0.69 5.66 -4.44
N ARG A 33 -1.15 5.14 -5.59
CA ARG A 33 -0.83 5.72 -6.91
C ARG A 33 -1.39 7.14 -7.07
N ASN A 34 -2.64 7.37 -6.66
CA ASN A 34 -3.29 8.69 -6.74
C ASN A 34 -2.63 9.76 -5.86
N THR A 35 -2.06 9.36 -4.73
CA THR A 35 -1.32 10.27 -3.83
C THR A 35 0.14 10.50 -4.27
N GLY A 36 0.58 9.85 -5.35
CA GLY A 36 1.96 9.93 -5.83
C GLY A 36 2.96 9.12 -4.99
N ALA A 37 2.48 8.23 -4.13
CA ALA A 37 3.33 7.34 -3.35
C ALA A 37 3.85 6.19 -4.22
N GLY A 38 5.13 5.85 -4.06
CA GLY A 38 5.74 4.72 -4.74
C GLY A 38 5.24 3.39 -4.16
N VAL A 39 4.58 2.58 -4.99
CA VAL A 39 4.12 1.24 -4.62
C VAL A 39 5.18 0.21 -5.01
N ALA A 40 5.77 -0.46 -4.02
CA ALA A 40 6.39 -1.76 -4.25
C ALA A 40 5.23 -2.77 -4.32
N GLY A 41 5.16 -3.58 -5.39
CA GLY A 41 3.97 -4.37 -5.75
C GLY A 41 3.36 -5.22 -4.62
N PRO A 42 2.12 -5.71 -4.82
CA PRO A 42 1.46 -6.61 -3.88
C PRO A 42 2.23 -7.93 -3.67
#